data_AF-A0A842LJW8-F1
#
_entry.id   AF-A0A842LJW8-F1
#
_cell.length_a   1.000
_cell.length_b   1.000
_cell.length_c   1.000
_cell.angle_alpha   90.00
_cell.angle_beta   90.00
_cell.angle_gamma   90.00
#
_symmetry.space_group_name_H-M   'P 1'
#
loop_
_entity.id
_entity.type
_entity.pdbx_description
1 polymer ?
#
loop_
_entity_poly.entity_id
_entity_poly.type
_entity_poly.pdbx_seq_one_letter_code
_entity_poly.pdbx_strand_id
1 'polypeptide(L)'
;MKKGIRIIPLILALILLTSLASATVLRVSAPDEVGALIKFNISVKSTVSNLAGFQITLRADNAEFLEVHKGEPIEDWSLGYVEVDDGIQLIGVYSQRTLSGTAVEIAKITVRAYENTTFWIDREETKLVDKNEKEIKVDRFYNHSVTVHKYGDVNLDGIVDIEDFMRLKKIILLEKERTLTSDMNDDGEVNILDLVKLINLIPW
;
A
#
# COMPACT_ATOMS: atom_id res chain seq x y z
N MET A 1 69.16 -10.45 -37.77
CA MET A 1 67.71 -10.25 -38.04
C MET A 1 66.94 -10.42 -36.73
N LYS A 2 66.44 -9.32 -36.17
CA LYS A 2 65.59 -9.29 -34.97
C LYS A 2 64.18 -9.74 -35.35
N LYS A 3 63.61 -10.75 -34.68
CA LYS A 3 62.15 -11.00 -34.67
C LYS A 3 61.65 -10.64 -33.27
N GLY A 4 60.96 -9.50 -33.19
CA GLY A 4 60.37 -9.00 -31.96
C GLY A 4 59.18 -9.85 -31.55
N ILE A 5 59.18 -10.31 -30.30
CA ILE A 5 58.01 -10.85 -29.62
C ILE A 5 57.19 -9.64 -29.14
N ARG A 6 56.00 -9.46 -29.70
CA ARG A 6 55.03 -8.47 -29.22
C ARG A 6 54.40 -9.03 -27.93
N ILE A 7 54.77 -8.47 -26.79
CA ILE A 7 54.04 -8.66 -25.54
C ILE A 7 52.86 -7.69 -25.58
N ILE A 8 51.64 -8.22 -25.68
CA ILE A 8 50.42 -7.42 -25.51
C ILE A 8 50.21 -7.27 -24.00
N PRO A 9 50.15 -6.04 -23.43
CA PRO A 9 49.82 -5.88 -22.03
C PRO A 9 48.32 -6.19 -21.85
N LEU A 10 48.03 -7.26 -21.12
CA LEU A 10 46.70 -7.56 -20.61
C LEU A 10 46.36 -6.48 -19.56
N ILE A 11 45.61 -5.45 -19.97
CA ILE A 11 45.06 -4.47 -19.03
C ILE A 11 43.96 -5.19 -18.24
N LEU A 12 44.31 -5.64 -17.04
CA LEU A 12 43.36 -6.14 -16.07
C LEU A 12 42.61 -4.92 -15.51
N ALA A 13 41.46 -4.60 -16.08
CA ALA A 13 40.53 -3.62 -15.50
C ALA A 13 39.97 -4.22 -14.20
N LEU A 14 40.55 -3.84 -13.07
CA LEU A 14 39.97 -4.05 -11.76
C LEU A 14 38.74 -3.15 -11.66
N ILE A 15 37.59 -3.66 -12.08
CA ILE A 15 36.30 -3.02 -11.82
C ILE A 15 36.06 -3.18 -10.31
N LEU A 16 36.33 -2.13 -9.53
CA LEU A 16 35.71 -1.98 -8.21
C LEU A 16 34.20 -1.86 -8.47
N LEU A 17 33.50 -2.99 -8.48
CA LEU A 17 32.07 -3.02 -8.26
C LEU A 17 31.88 -2.66 -6.77
N THR A 18 31.97 -1.38 -6.43
CA THR A 18 31.25 -0.93 -5.25
C THR A 18 29.79 -1.20 -5.59
N SER A 19 29.20 -2.25 -5.02
CA SER A 19 27.75 -2.37 -5.08
C SER A 19 27.22 -1.04 -4.60
N LEU A 20 26.53 -0.28 -5.46
CA LEU A 20 25.64 0.72 -4.92
C LEU A 20 24.70 -0.09 -4.03
N ALA A 21 24.85 0.05 -2.72
CA ALA A 21 23.87 -0.48 -1.80
C ALA A 21 22.53 0.03 -2.30
N SER A 22 21.66 -0.89 -2.70
CA SER A 22 20.34 -0.50 -3.18
C SER A 22 19.71 0.28 -2.04
N ALA A 23 19.40 1.56 -2.28
CA ALA A 23 18.90 2.43 -1.25
C ALA A 23 17.68 1.79 -0.56
N THR A 24 17.66 1.86 0.77
CA THR A 24 16.56 1.34 1.58
C THR A 24 15.37 2.26 1.39
N VAL A 25 14.24 1.69 0.98
CA VAL A 25 13.03 2.46 0.67
C VAL A 25 11.88 1.87 1.46
N LEU A 26 11.07 2.72 2.08
CA LEU A 26 9.72 2.34 2.51
C LEU A 26 8.68 3.05 1.65
N ARG A 27 7.62 2.33 1.31
CA ARG A 27 6.55 2.82 0.44
C ARG A 27 5.21 2.34 0.96
N VAL A 28 4.25 3.24 0.99
CA VAL A 28 2.83 2.90 1.00
C VAL A 28 2.34 2.71 -0.43
N SER A 29 1.57 1.67 -0.68
CA SER A 29 0.90 1.40 -1.95
C SER A 29 -0.59 1.26 -1.69
N ALA A 30 -1.41 2.00 -2.42
CA ALA A 30 -2.87 1.92 -2.36
C ALA A 30 -3.46 1.95 -3.78
N PRO A 31 -4.75 1.65 -3.97
CA PRO A 31 -5.48 2.08 -5.17
C PRO A 31 -5.44 3.61 -5.29
N ASP A 32 -5.41 4.14 -6.51
CA ASP A 32 -5.40 5.59 -6.74
C ASP A 32 -6.77 6.23 -6.48
N GLU A 33 -7.84 5.45 -6.65
CA GLU A 33 -9.23 5.87 -6.50
C GLU A 33 -10.03 4.80 -5.75
N VAL A 34 -10.91 5.23 -4.84
CA VAL A 34 -11.79 4.36 -4.05
C VAL A 34 -13.16 5.02 -3.83
N GLY A 35 -14.17 4.25 -3.45
CA GLY A 35 -15.43 4.80 -2.95
C GLY A 35 -15.34 5.13 -1.46
N ALA A 36 -15.94 6.24 -1.02
CA ALA A 36 -16.07 6.58 0.39
C ALA A 36 -16.81 5.46 1.13
N LEU A 37 -16.37 5.15 2.35
CA LEU A 37 -16.92 4.09 3.21
C LEU A 37 -16.71 2.64 2.71
N ILE A 38 -16.16 2.45 1.52
CA ILE A 38 -15.83 1.12 0.99
C ILE A 38 -14.47 0.67 1.52
N LYS A 39 -14.35 -0.59 1.93
CA LYS A 39 -13.08 -1.14 2.40
C LYS A 39 -12.14 -1.37 1.24
N PHE A 40 -10.87 -1.05 1.44
CA PHE A 40 -9.80 -1.38 0.51
C PHE A 40 -8.51 -1.71 1.25
N ASN A 41 -7.55 -2.28 0.53
CA ASN A 41 -6.26 -2.65 1.10
C ASN A 41 -5.17 -1.65 0.69
N ILE A 42 -4.34 -1.28 1.65
CA ILE A 42 -3.05 -0.65 1.42
C ILE A 42 -1.93 -1.63 1.80
N SER A 43 -0.74 -1.41 1.25
CA SER A 43 0.43 -2.23 1.53
C SER A 43 1.62 -1.37 1.95
N VAL A 44 2.34 -1.81 2.97
CA VAL A 44 3.68 -1.30 3.28
C VAL A 44 4.70 -2.18 2.58
N LYS A 45 5.49 -1.58 1.70
CA LYS A 45 6.52 -2.26 0.92
C LYS A 45 7.88 -1.68 1.22
N SER A 46 8.90 -2.55 1.17
CA SER A 46 10.27 -2.19 1.48
C SER A 46 11.25 -2.66 0.40
N THR A 47 12.18 -1.78 0.03
CA THR A 47 13.48 -2.19 -0.53
C THR A 47 14.43 -2.26 0.63
N VAL A 48 14.94 -3.44 0.96
CA VAL A 48 15.80 -3.63 2.13
C VAL A 48 16.75 -4.79 1.93
N SER A 49 17.81 -4.80 2.73
CA SER A 49 18.69 -5.95 2.87
C SER A 49 18.83 -6.29 4.35
N ASN A 50 18.81 -7.58 4.65
CA ASN A 50 19.05 -8.12 5.99
C ASN A 50 18.07 -7.62 7.07
N LEU A 51 16.83 -7.25 6.73
CA LEU A 51 15.81 -6.82 7.70
C LEU A 51 15.42 -7.98 8.62
N ALA A 52 15.46 -7.78 9.93
CA ALA A 52 15.05 -8.78 10.93
C ALA A 52 13.95 -8.27 11.88
N GLY A 53 13.70 -6.96 11.90
CA GLY A 53 12.61 -6.38 12.67
C GLY A 53 12.30 -4.97 12.20
N PHE A 54 11.07 -4.53 12.46
CA PHE A 54 10.61 -3.19 12.15
C PHE A 54 9.59 -2.67 13.17
N GLN A 55 9.62 -1.36 13.34
CA GLN A 55 8.54 -0.54 13.86
C GLN A 55 8.24 0.52 12.79
N ILE A 56 7.01 0.60 12.31
CA ILE A 56 6.60 1.56 11.28
C ILE A 56 5.28 2.17 11.69
N THR A 57 5.24 3.49 11.89
CA THR A 57 3.98 4.21 12.09
C THR A 57 3.43 4.70 10.75
N LEU A 58 2.21 4.30 10.44
CA LEU A 58 1.41 4.82 9.33
C LEU A 58 0.40 5.84 9.85
N ARG A 59 0.10 6.85 9.04
CA ARG A 59 -0.83 7.93 9.36
C ARG A 59 -1.75 8.23 8.18
N ALA A 60 -2.93 8.75 8.47
CA ALA A 60 -3.88 9.32 7.52
C ALA A 60 -4.92 10.18 8.27
N ASP A 61 -5.32 11.33 7.72
CA ASP A 61 -6.28 12.23 8.38
C ASP A 61 -7.75 11.76 8.21
N ASN A 62 -8.11 11.31 7.00
CA ASN A 62 -9.50 11.00 6.64
C ASN A 62 -9.71 9.51 6.37
N ALA A 63 -9.08 8.64 7.18
CA ALA A 63 -9.21 7.20 7.05
C ALA A 63 -9.18 6.47 8.39
N GLU A 64 -9.82 5.31 8.40
CA GLU A 64 -9.88 4.36 9.51
C GLU A 64 -9.05 3.11 9.14
N PHE A 65 -8.18 2.68 10.04
CA PHE A 65 -7.42 1.43 9.93
C PHE A 65 -8.20 0.31 10.60
N LEU A 66 -8.53 -0.75 9.87
CA LEU A 66 -9.48 -1.78 10.31
C LEU A 66 -8.79 -3.09 10.69
N GLU A 67 -7.97 -3.62 9.79
CA GLU A 67 -7.33 -4.92 9.97
C GLU A 67 -5.90 -4.90 9.47
N VAL A 68 -5.01 -5.58 10.18
CA VAL A 68 -3.60 -5.74 9.77
C VAL A 68 -3.32 -7.20 9.48
N HIS A 69 -2.78 -7.44 8.30
CA HIS A 69 -2.38 -8.73 7.78
C HIS A 69 -0.89 -8.71 7.44
N LYS A 70 -0.25 -9.87 7.56
CA LYS A 70 1.14 -10.04 7.13
C LYS A 70 1.23 -9.99 5.61
N GLY A 71 2.34 -9.47 5.08
CA GLY A 71 2.69 -9.72 3.69
C GLY A 71 3.23 -11.14 3.53
N GLU A 72 3.03 -11.75 2.35
CA GLU A 72 3.51 -13.10 2.01
C GLU A 72 4.99 -13.35 2.40
N PRO A 73 5.93 -12.41 2.14
CA PRO A 73 7.34 -12.62 2.48
C PRO A 73 7.66 -12.69 3.98
N ILE A 74 6.70 -12.34 4.84
CA ILE A 74 6.85 -12.34 6.30
C ILE A 74 5.79 -13.18 7.02
N GLU A 75 5.17 -14.15 6.33
CA GLU A 75 4.13 -15.02 6.92
C GLU A 75 4.56 -15.68 8.24
N ASP A 76 5.84 -16.05 8.33
CA ASP A 76 6.45 -16.69 9.50
C ASP A 76 6.88 -15.70 10.60
N TRP A 77 6.78 -14.38 10.37
CA TRP A 77 7.13 -13.36 11.35
C TRP A 77 6.07 -13.22 12.44
N SER A 78 6.43 -12.67 13.60
CA SER A 78 5.41 -12.10 14.49
C SER A 78 5.08 -10.70 14.02
N LEU A 79 3.79 -10.38 13.85
CA LEU A 79 3.30 -9.06 13.48
C LEU A 79 2.20 -8.65 14.45
N GLY A 80 2.36 -7.48 15.06
CA GLY A 80 1.36 -6.83 15.89
C GLY A 80 1.20 -5.37 15.50
N TYR A 81 0.18 -4.72 16.04
CA TYR A 81 -0.03 -3.30 15.85
C TYR A 81 -0.63 -2.63 17.09
N VAL A 82 -0.50 -1.31 17.15
CA VAL A 82 -1.09 -0.46 18.17
C VAL A 82 -1.73 0.73 17.46
N GLU A 83 -2.98 1.04 17.80
CA GLU A 83 -3.63 2.27 17.36
C GLU A 83 -2.97 3.48 18.04
N VAL A 84 -2.72 4.52 17.27
CA VAL A 84 -2.12 5.78 17.72
C VAL A 84 -2.93 6.93 17.16
N ASP A 85 -2.73 8.14 17.68
CA ASP A 85 -3.42 9.32 17.17
C ASP A 85 -3.22 9.45 15.65
N ASP A 86 -4.33 9.53 14.91
CA ASP A 86 -4.39 9.65 13.45
C ASP A 86 -3.58 8.57 12.70
N GLY A 87 -3.46 7.36 13.25
CA GLY A 87 -2.61 6.33 12.66
C GLY A 87 -2.59 4.96 13.32
N ILE A 88 -1.65 4.15 12.86
CA ILE A 88 -1.38 2.81 13.35
C ILE A 88 0.13 2.55 13.37
N GLN A 89 0.65 2.04 14.47
CA GLN A 89 2.03 1.60 14.58
C GLN A 89 2.12 0.09 14.40
N LEU A 90 2.87 -0.35 13.40
CA LEU A 90 3.12 -1.75 13.07
C LEU A 90 4.43 -2.20 13.71
N ILE A 91 4.43 -3.37 14.35
CA ILE A 91 5.63 -3.96 14.95
C ILE A 91 5.78 -5.38 14.42
N GLY A 92 6.84 -5.62 13.65
CA GLY A 92 7.19 -6.92 13.09
C GLY A 92 8.54 -7.40 13.56
N VAL A 93 8.66 -8.65 14.00
CA VAL A 93 9.92 -9.23 14.47
C VAL A 93 10.05 -10.66 14.00
N TYR A 94 11.26 -11.04 13.58
CA TYR A 94 11.59 -12.44 13.36
C TYR A 94 13.01 -12.80 13.77
N SER A 95 13.13 -13.85 14.59
CA SER A 95 14.39 -14.19 15.28
C SER A 95 15.30 -15.14 14.49
N GLN A 96 14.89 -15.67 13.33
CA GLN A 96 15.61 -16.79 12.68
C GLN A 96 16.00 -16.55 11.20
N ARG A 97 15.41 -15.57 10.52
CA ARG A 97 15.75 -15.22 9.12
C ARG A 97 15.74 -13.71 8.94
N THR A 98 16.37 -13.29 7.86
CA THR A 98 16.30 -11.90 7.41
C THR A 98 15.64 -11.81 6.05
N LEU A 99 15.06 -10.65 5.81
CA LEU A 99 14.34 -10.31 4.61
C LEU A 99 15.21 -9.38 3.76
N SER A 100 15.34 -9.72 2.49
CA SER A 100 16.06 -8.90 1.51
C SER A 100 15.30 -8.90 0.19
N GLY A 101 15.20 -7.75 -0.45
CA GLY A 101 14.50 -7.59 -1.72
C GLY A 101 14.22 -6.13 -2.05
N THR A 102 13.64 -5.89 -3.22
CA THR A 102 13.44 -4.55 -3.79
C THR A 102 11.99 -4.09 -3.83
N ALA A 103 11.05 -4.93 -3.41
CA ALA A 103 9.61 -4.63 -3.38
C ALA A 103 8.89 -5.56 -2.39
N VAL A 104 9.47 -5.76 -1.22
CA VAL A 104 8.98 -6.72 -0.25
C VAL A 104 7.79 -6.16 0.50
N GLU A 105 6.62 -6.78 0.36
CA GLU A 105 5.43 -6.41 1.14
C GLU A 105 5.56 -6.95 2.56
N ILE A 106 5.63 -6.05 3.54
CA ILE A 106 5.83 -6.40 4.96
C ILE A 106 4.55 -6.25 5.77
N ALA A 107 3.54 -5.55 5.26
CA ALA A 107 2.22 -5.51 5.87
C ALA A 107 1.18 -5.16 4.81
N LYS A 108 -0.01 -5.72 4.98
CA LYS A 108 -1.21 -5.37 4.24
C LYS A 108 -2.26 -4.93 5.25
N ILE A 109 -2.85 -3.76 5.03
CA ILE A 109 -3.78 -3.15 5.98
C ILE A 109 -5.09 -2.89 5.27
N THR A 110 -6.19 -3.40 5.82
CA THR A 110 -7.53 -3.06 5.38
C THR A 110 -7.91 -1.73 6.02
N VAL A 111 -8.33 -0.79 5.20
CA VAL A 111 -8.68 0.57 5.60
C VAL A 111 -10.01 0.97 4.98
N ARG A 112 -10.58 2.04 5.50
CA ARG A 112 -11.73 2.75 4.93
C ARG A 112 -11.40 4.23 4.90
N ALA A 113 -11.63 4.90 3.77
CA ALA A 113 -11.45 6.35 3.66
C ALA A 113 -12.80 7.06 3.57
N TYR A 114 -12.85 8.28 4.09
CA TYR A 114 -14.06 9.12 4.12
C TYR A 114 -14.00 10.25 3.09
N GLU A 115 -12.81 10.82 2.89
CA GLU A 115 -12.51 11.88 1.94
C GLU A 115 -11.13 11.66 1.33
N ASN A 116 -10.76 12.47 0.33
CA ASN A 116 -9.41 12.48 -0.24
C ASN A 116 -8.38 12.49 0.89
N THR A 117 -7.44 11.55 0.83
CA THR A 117 -6.50 11.32 1.92
C THR A 117 -5.14 10.93 1.36
N THR A 118 -4.11 11.12 2.17
CA THR A 118 -2.78 10.58 1.92
C THR A 118 -2.48 9.59 3.04
N PHE A 119 -1.95 8.43 2.67
CA PHE A 119 -1.33 7.52 3.62
C PHE A 119 0.17 7.78 3.60
N TRP A 120 0.74 8.11 4.76
CA TRP A 120 2.17 8.37 4.89
C TRP A 120 2.80 7.59 6.03
N ILE A 121 4.11 7.42 5.92
CA ILE A 121 4.93 6.82 6.97
C ILE A 121 5.51 7.96 7.80
N ASP A 122 5.32 7.89 9.11
CA ASP A 122 5.97 8.78 10.06
C ASP A 122 7.47 8.42 10.13
N ARG A 123 8.31 9.38 9.75
CA ARG A 123 9.75 9.14 9.60
C ARG A 123 10.46 9.07 10.95
N GLU A 124 9.97 9.82 11.93
CA GLU A 124 10.61 9.92 13.24
C GLU A 124 10.25 8.73 14.12
N GLU A 125 9.09 8.11 13.88
CA GLU A 125 8.64 6.92 14.61
C GLU A 125 8.92 5.59 13.89
N THR A 126 9.64 5.64 12.77
CA THR A 126 10.02 4.45 12.01
C THR A 126 11.41 3.97 12.37
N LYS A 127 11.53 2.68 12.68
CA LYS A 127 12.81 2.01 12.94
C LYS A 127 12.86 0.66 12.26
N LEU A 128 13.92 0.42 11.49
CA LEU A 128 14.25 -0.88 10.92
C LEU A 128 15.52 -1.41 11.58
N VAL A 129 15.60 -2.72 11.82
CA VAL A 129 16.79 -3.35 12.39
C VAL A 129 17.21 -4.59 11.61
N ASP A 130 18.52 -4.81 11.56
CA ASP A 130 19.10 -6.02 11.00
C ASP A 130 19.14 -7.17 12.02
N LYS A 131 19.61 -8.35 11.62
CA LYS A 131 19.71 -9.53 12.52
C LYS A 131 20.57 -9.34 13.77
N ASN A 132 21.44 -8.34 13.79
CA ASN A 132 22.29 -8.00 14.92
C ASN A 132 21.71 -6.81 15.71
N GLU A 133 20.43 -6.50 15.49
CA GLU A 133 19.70 -5.36 16.08
C GLU A 133 20.28 -4.00 15.68
N LYS A 134 21.15 -3.97 14.67
CA LYS A 134 21.72 -2.72 14.16
C LYS A 134 20.67 -2.02 13.31
N GLU A 135 20.49 -0.73 13.56
CA GLU A 135 19.56 0.09 12.80
C GLU A 135 19.91 0.11 11.30
N ILE A 136 18.89 -0.12 10.47
CA ILE A 136 18.93 0.04 9.03
C ILE A 136 18.33 1.41 8.71
N LYS A 137 19.14 2.30 8.14
CA LYS A 137 18.67 3.62 7.73
C LYS A 137 17.75 3.50 6.52
N VAL A 138 16.61 4.18 6.58
CA VAL A 138 15.71 4.34 5.44
C VAL A 138 16.15 5.58 4.66
N ASP A 139 16.51 5.39 3.39
CA ASP A 139 16.99 6.48 2.54
C ASP A 139 15.83 7.31 1.97
N ARG A 140 14.69 6.66 1.68
CA ARG A 140 13.52 7.33 1.08
C ARG A 140 12.20 6.74 1.57
N PHE A 141 11.23 7.63 1.71
CA PHE A 141 9.84 7.31 2.05
C PHE A 141 8.95 7.74 0.89
N TYR A 142 8.02 6.87 0.49
CA TYR A 142 7.00 7.18 -0.50
C TYR A 142 5.61 7.01 0.11
N ASN A 143 4.86 8.10 0.12
CA ASN A 143 3.47 8.15 0.55
C ASN A 143 2.55 7.83 -0.64
N HIS A 144 1.27 7.59 -0.38
CA HIS A 144 0.28 7.36 -1.44
C HIS A 144 -0.96 8.23 -1.18
N SER A 145 -1.34 9.05 -2.15
CA SER A 145 -2.59 9.83 -2.10
C SER A 145 -3.69 9.09 -2.83
N VAL A 146 -4.88 9.08 -2.24
CA VAL A 146 -6.06 8.38 -2.76
C VAL A 146 -7.17 9.39 -2.98
N THR A 147 -7.79 9.33 -4.16
CA THR A 147 -9.01 10.08 -4.46
C THR A 147 -10.21 9.26 -4.01
N VAL A 148 -11.12 9.89 -3.27
CA VAL A 148 -12.29 9.24 -2.69
C VAL A 148 -13.56 9.77 -3.35
N HIS A 149 -14.26 8.88 -4.03
CA HIS A 149 -15.55 9.17 -4.65
C HIS A 149 -16.66 9.14 -3.62
N LYS A 150 -17.63 10.05 -3.77
CA LYS A 150 -18.69 10.22 -2.78
C LYS A 150 -19.54 8.96 -2.64
N TYR A 151 -19.89 8.60 -1.40
CA TYR A 151 -20.74 7.45 -1.15
C TYR A 151 -22.12 7.66 -1.80
N GLY A 152 -22.55 6.72 -2.65
CA GLY A 152 -23.79 6.82 -3.42
C GLY A 152 -23.68 7.48 -4.79
N ASP A 153 -22.54 8.09 -5.13
CA ASP A 153 -22.28 8.64 -6.47
C ASP A 153 -21.83 7.49 -7.37
N VAL A 154 -22.80 6.75 -7.91
CA VAL A 154 -22.61 5.53 -8.69
C VAL A 154 -22.17 5.84 -10.11
N ASN A 155 -22.60 6.98 -10.68
CA ASN A 155 -22.21 7.41 -12.01
C ASN A 155 -20.87 8.17 -12.05
N LEU A 156 -20.32 8.54 -10.88
CA LEU A 156 -19.05 9.23 -10.66
C LEU A 156 -19.02 10.65 -11.23
N ASP A 157 -20.14 11.37 -11.16
CA ASP A 157 -20.25 12.76 -11.63
C ASP A 157 -20.08 13.82 -10.52
N GLY A 158 -19.92 13.38 -9.26
CA GLY A 158 -19.75 14.21 -8.08
C GLY A 158 -21.06 14.58 -7.36
N ILE A 159 -22.21 14.21 -7.92
CA ILE A 159 -23.55 14.46 -7.38
C ILE A 159 -24.14 13.11 -6.94
N VAL A 160 -25.04 13.13 -5.95
CA VAL A 160 -25.78 11.93 -5.56
C VAL A 160 -27.26 12.21 -5.83
N ASP A 161 -27.79 11.66 -6.91
CA ASP A 161 -29.15 11.90 -7.37
C ASP A 161 -29.78 10.70 -8.10
N ILE A 162 -30.87 10.96 -8.85
CA ILE A 162 -31.61 9.94 -9.56
C ILE A 162 -30.82 9.30 -10.71
N GLU A 163 -29.81 9.97 -11.26
CA GLU A 163 -28.94 9.42 -12.31
C GLU A 163 -28.09 8.27 -11.76
N ASP A 164 -27.64 8.35 -10.50
CA ASP A 164 -26.96 7.25 -9.80
C ASP A 164 -27.86 6.03 -9.65
N PHE A 165 -29.11 6.25 -9.26
CA PHE A 165 -30.10 5.17 -9.16
C PHE A 165 -30.30 4.50 -10.53
N MET A 166 -30.43 5.30 -11.59
CA MET A 166 -30.57 4.78 -12.94
C MET A 166 -29.32 4.04 -13.42
N ARG A 167 -28.13 4.50 -13.02
CA ARG A 167 -26.86 3.80 -13.28
C ARG A 167 -26.80 2.48 -12.53
N LEU A 168 -27.08 2.47 -11.23
CA LEU A 168 -27.05 1.27 -10.38
C LEU A 168 -28.01 0.20 -10.88
N LYS A 169 -29.23 0.58 -11.28
CA LYS A 169 -30.19 -0.34 -11.91
C LYS A 169 -29.60 -1.02 -13.16
N LYS A 170 -28.91 -0.28 -14.03
CA LYS A 170 -28.27 -0.84 -15.23
C LYS A 170 -27.11 -1.79 -14.88
N ILE A 171 -26.38 -1.51 -13.81
CA ILE A 171 -25.32 -2.40 -13.30
C ILE A 171 -25.93 -3.72 -12.82
N ILE A 172 -27.00 -3.67 -12.03
CA ILE A 172 -27.71 -4.88 -11.53
C ILE A 172 -28.26 -5.72 -12.70
N LEU A 173 -28.74 -5.08 -13.77
CA LEU A 173 -29.21 -5.73 -14.99
C LEU A 173 -28.07 -6.20 -15.93
N LEU A 174 -26.81 -6.03 -15.53
CA LEU A 174 -25.61 -6.36 -16.31
C LEU A 174 -25.50 -5.59 -17.64
N GLU A 175 -26.19 -4.45 -17.75
CA GLU A 175 -26.11 -3.54 -18.91
C GLU A 175 -24.93 -2.56 -18.80
N LYS A 176 -24.35 -2.42 -17.59
CA LYS A 176 -23.21 -1.57 -17.28
C LYS A 176 -22.26 -2.26 -16.30
N GLU A 177 -20.99 -1.88 -16.36
CA GLU A 177 -19.98 -2.35 -15.42
C GLU A 177 -20.15 -1.70 -14.04
N ARG A 178 -19.80 -2.48 -13.02
CA ARG A 178 -19.69 -2.10 -11.61
C ARG A 178 -18.77 -0.87 -11.46
N THR A 179 -19.10 0.03 -10.54
CA THR A 179 -18.27 1.20 -10.19
C THR A 179 -17.74 1.10 -8.77
N LEU A 180 -16.86 2.03 -8.37
CA LEU A 180 -16.21 2.02 -7.05
C LEU A 180 -17.19 2.18 -5.88
N THR A 181 -18.40 2.68 -6.16
CA THR A 181 -19.41 3.10 -5.19
C THR A 181 -20.73 2.32 -5.35
N SER A 182 -20.83 1.39 -6.30
CA SER A 182 -22.09 0.70 -6.60
C SER A 182 -22.48 -0.40 -5.60
N ASP A 183 -21.51 -0.94 -4.87
CA ASP A 183 -21.73 -1.88 -3.76
C ASP A 183 -21.84 -1.05 -2.49
N MET A 184 -23.05 -0.58 -2.24
CA MET A 184 -23.36 0.37 -1.19
C MET A 184 -23.33 -0.30 0.17
N ASN A 185 -23.53 -1.61 0.25
CA ASN A 185 -23.50 -2.31 1.53
C ASN A 185 -22.16 -2.98 1.87
N ASP A 186 -21.17 -2.93 0.98
CA ASP A 186 -19.83 -3.47 1.15
C ASP A 186 -19.88 -4.99 1.45
N ASP A 187 -20.84 -5.70 0.84
CA ASP A 187 -21.02 -7.16 0.99
C ASP A 187 -20.33 -7.98 -0.12
N GLY A 188 -19.78 -7.31 -1.12
CA GLY A 188 -19.06 -7.91 -2.25
C GLY A 188 -19.94 -8.17 -3.47
N GLU A 189 -21.26 -8.02 -3.37
CA GLU A 189 -22.19 -8.13 -4.49
C GLU A 189 -22.71 -6.75 -4.91
N VAL A 190 -23.31 -6.65 -6.10
CA VAL A 190 -24.10 -5.47 -6.48
C VAL A 190 -25.48 -5.96 -6.84
N ASN A 191 -26.44 -5.72 -5.96
CA ASN A 191 -27.79 -6.25 -6.09
C ASN A 191 -28.85 -5.25 -5.59
N ILE A 192 -30.09 -5.73 -5.43
CA ILE A 192 -31.22 -4.86 -5.05
C ILE A 192 -31.05 -4.23 -3.66
N LEU A 193 -30.26 -4.82 -2.77
CA LEU A 193 -30.00 -4.26 -1.43
C LEU A 193 -29.19 -2.97 -1.50
N ASP A 194 -28.30 -2.82 -2.49
CA ASP A 194 -27.56 -1.59 -2.73
C ASP A 194 -28.48 -0.47 -3.21
N LEU A 195 -29.44 -0.82 -4.07
CA LEU A 195 -30.44 0.11 -4.58
C LEU A 195 -31.31 0.66 -3.44
N VAL A 196 -31.69 -0.19 -2.48
CA VAL A 196 -32.44 0.20 -1.28
C VAL A 196 -31.61 1.11 -0.38
N LYS A 197 -30.28 0.94 -0.31
CA LYS A 197 -29.42 1.90 0.41
C LYS A 197 -29.35 3.24 -0.30
N LEU A 198 -29.13 3.23 -1.61
CA LEU A 198 -28.99 4.45 -2.40
C LEU A 198 -30.24 5.34 -2.36
N ILE A 199 -31.44 4.76 -2.45
CA ILE A 199 -32.68 5.54 -2.46
C ILE A 199 -32.94 6.30 -1.15
N ASN A 200 -32.31 5.89 -0.04
CA ASN A 200 -32.38 6.63 1.23
C ASN A 200 -31.43 7.84 1.28
N LEU A 201 -30.52 7.98 0.32
CA LEU A 201 -29.57 9.11 0.22
C LEU A 201 -30.07 10.21 -0.72
N ILE A 202 -30.92 9.87 -1.68
CA ILE A 202 -31.40 10.80 -2.69
C ILE A 202 -32.49 11.68 -2.08
N PRO A 203 -32.31 13.02 -2.05
CA PRO A 203 -33.35 13.94 -1.61
C PRO A 203 -34.51 13.96 -2.63
N TRP A 204 -35.74 14.03 -2.13
CA TRP A 204 -36.98 14.01 -2.91
C TRP A 204 -37.54 15.41 -3.16
#